data_AF-A0AAU6ARH8-F1
#
_entry.id   AF-A0AAU6ARH8-F1
#
_cell.length_a   1.000
_cell.length_b   1.000
_cell.length_c   1.000
_cell.angle_alpha   90.00
_cell.angle_beta   90.00
_cell.angle_gamma   90.00
#
_symmetry.space_group_name_H-M   'P 1'
#
loop_
_entity.id
_entity.type
_entity.pdbx_description
1 polymer ?
#
loop_
_entity_poly.entity_id
_entity_poly.type
_entity_poly.pdbx_seq_one_letter_code
_entity_poly.pdbx_strand_id
1 'polypeptide(L)'
;MDSAVTWACSSRRLQLRADDHVHRVPRDIAADLFVFFRTGLTEHAGADLVELERHYRLIALNGELYWQVARSATAADPRAPDRRSLWRQSKSADARLRQLRRQADALHEARRKILRLRRFVLSLDVTGGALGAASRGWARASDRPVSVSSVWTDAAAFVRHDPRRGLAGSAVAGAVGAVPLGFRWRRDGDDDPSVQDVGFGGTWAVGYVQATRELYAHRTSPHRSEEVWLLAANVPSIYIPRVRQLHRRAAEPNSLIRLARAAEVAVAGIGGTGAGGYVAMTTCARPRLETPARGPPRFSRAPPNPAVFYSTSVVGHHRTTRN
;
A
#
# COMPACT_ATOMS: atom_id res chain seq x y z
N MET A 1 2.30 -10.54 -30.22
CA MET A 1 3.76 -10.45 -30.15
C MET A 1 4.08 -9.73 -28.86
N ASP A 2 4.86 -10.34 -27.98
CA ASP A 2 5.31 -9.65 -26.76
C ASP A 2 6.32 -8.59 -27.18
N SER A 3 6.01 -7.32 -26.88
CA SER A 3 6.98 -6.23 -26.98
C SER A 3 8.22 -6.62 -26.17
N ALA A 4 9.31 -6.95 -26.87
CA ALA A 4 10.53 -7.39 -26.26
C ALA A 4 11.23 -6.19 -25.62
N VAL A 5 11.20 -6.13 -24.28
CA VAL A 5 11.95 -5.14 -23.51
C VAL A 5 13.30 -5.76 -23.17
N THR A 6 14.39 -5.18 -23.67
CA THR A 6 15.75 -5.72 -23.54
C THR A 6 16.73 -4.67 -23.00
N TRP A 7 17.81 -5.13 -22.37
CA TRP A 7 18.88 -4.23 -21.95
C TRP A 7 19.74 -3.83 -23.15
N ALA A 8 20.17 -2.58 -23.16
CA ALA A 8 21.20 -2.07 -24.04
C ALA A 8 22.31 -1.45 -23.19
N CYS A 9 23.56 -1.79 -23.48
CA CYS A 9 24.71 -1.22 -22.76
C CYS A 9 25.44 -0.25 -23.68
N SER A 10 25.59 0.99 -23.21
CA SER A 10 26.59 1.91 -23.76
C SER A 10 27.82 1.89 -22.84
N SER A 11 28.98 2.32 -23.35
CA SER A 11 30.25 2.36 -22.59
C SER A 11 30.20 3.14 -21.25
N ARG A 12 29.14 3.90 -20.99
CA ARG A 12 29.00 4.72 -19.78
C ARG A 12 27.67 4.57 -19.04
N ARG A 13 26.66 3.92 -19.61
CA ARG A 13 25.26 3.96 -19.09
C ARG A 13 24.47 2.72 -19.48
N LEU A 14 23.66 2.23 -18.53
CA LEU A 14 22.60 1.25 -18.77
C LEU A 14 21.44 1.93 -19.50
N GLN A 15 20.99 1.31 -20.58
CA GLN A 15 19.85 1.71 -21.39
C GLN A 15 18.87 0.55 -21.47
N LEU A 16 17.62 0.88 -21.75
CA LEU A 16 16.53 -0.06 -21.94
C LEU A 16 15.96 0.16 -23.34
N ARG A 17 15.93 -0.87 -24.17
CA ARG A 17 15.20 -0.83 -25.43
C ARG A 17 13.79 -1.35 -25.19
N ALA A 18 12.80 -0.54 -25.52
CA ALA A 18 11.39 -0.86 -25.45
C ALA A 18 10.76 -0.49 -26.79
N ASP A 19 10.27 -1.50 -27.51
CA ASP A 19 9.85 -1.36 -28.90
C ASP A 19 10.95 -0.67 -29.74
N ASP A 20 10.64 0.42 -30.46
CA ASP A 20 11.58 1.16 -31.31
C ASP A 20 12.37 2.24 -30.55
N HIS A 21 12.15 2.38 -29.25
CA HIS A 21 12.74 3.45 -28.43
C HIS A 21 13.83 2.94 -27.50
N VAL A 22 14.87 3.77 -27.32
CA VAL A 22 15.94 3.53 -26.36
C VAL A 22 15.82 4.55 -25.23
N HIS A 23 15.57 4.05 -24.03
CA HIS A 23 15.41 4.84 -22.83
C HIS A 23 16.66 4.74 -21.97
N ARG A 24 17.08 5.88 -21.41
CA ARG A 24 18.15 5.90 -20.43
C ARG A 24 17.61 5.48 -19.07
N VAL A 25 18.22 4.47 -18.44
CA VAL A 25 17.87 4.09 -17.07
C VAL A 25 18.41 5.15 -16.10
N PRO A 26 17.58 5.68 -15.18
CA PRO A 26 18.04 6.58 -14.13
C PRO A 26 19.21 5.99 -13.34
N ARG A 27 20.19 6.82 -12.97
CA ARG A 27 21.46 6.36 -12.38
C ARG A 27 21.25 5.61 -11.06
N ASP A 28 20.30 6.06 -10.24
CA ASP A 28 19.94 5.43 -8.97
C ASP A 28 19.29 4.05 -9.19
N ILE A 29 18.37 3.93 -10.14
CA ILE A 29 17.77 2.64 -10.52
C ILE A 29 18.84 1.69 -11.07
N ALA A 30 19.72 2.16 -11.96
CA ALA A 30 20.80 1.35 -12.51
C ALA A 30 21.77 0.87 -11.42
N ALA A 31 22.14 1.73 -10.47
CA ALA A 31 22.97 1.34 -9.34
C ALA A 31 22.32 0.26 -8.48
N ASP A 32 21.02 0.41 -8.16
CA ASP A 32 20.29 -0.58 -7.39
C ASP A 32 20.13 -1.91 -8.15
N LEU A 33 19.91 -1.87 -9.47
CA LEU A 33 19.90 -3.05 -10.33
C LEU A 33 21.22 -3.84 -10.23
N PHE A 34 22.37 -3.18 -10.34
CA PHE A 34 23.67 -3.86 -10.22
C PHE A 34 23.97 -4.37 -8.82
N VAL A 35 23.47 -3.69 -7.77
CA VAL A 35 23.61 -4.17 -6.38
C VAL A 35 22.76 -5.40 -6.12
N PHE A 36 21.54 -5.42 -6.68
CA PHE A 36 20.58 -6.50 -6.49
C PHE A 36 20.90 -7.72 -7.35
N PHE A 37 21.17 -7.53 -8.65
CA PHE A 37 21.51 -8.58 -9.61
C PHE A 37 23.03 -8.78 -9.70
N ARG A 38 23.64 -9.31 -8.63
CA ARG A 38 25.10 -9.47 -8.53
C ARG A 38 25.73 -10.37 -9.59
N THR A 39 24.96 -11.32 -10.12
CA THR A 39 25.39 -12.24 -11.18
C THR A 39 25.25 -11.64 -12.59
N GLY A 40 24.75 -10.41 -12.68
CA GLY A 40 24.38 -9.78 -13.94
C GLY A 40 22.86 -9.74 -14.14
N LEU A 41 22.44 -8.84 -15.02
CA LEU A 41 21.05 -8.67 -15.44
C LEU A 41 20.63 -9.80 -16.38
N THR A 42 19.35 -10.14 -16.38
CA THR A 42 18.82 -11.18 -17.28
C THR A 42 18.56 -10.61 -18.67
N GLU A 43 18.28 -11.45 -19.65
CA GLU A 43 17.87 -10.99 -20.99
C GLU A 43 16.48 -10.31 -20.97
N HIS A 44 15.70 -10.54 -19.91
CA HIS A 44 14.34 -10.05 -19.74
C HIS A 44 14.32 -8.80 -18.86
N ALA A 45 14.70 -7.66 -19.44
CA ALA A 45 14.80 -6.40 -18.70
C ALA A 45 13.50 -5.98 -17.99
N GLY A 46 12.34 -6.31 -18.56
CA GLY A 46 11.06 -6.10 -17.91
C GLY A 46 10.87 -6.92 -16.62
N ALA A 47 11.36 -8.16 -16.58
CA ALA A 47 11.29 -9.01 -15.40
C ALA A 47 12.22 -8.47 -14.30
N ASP A 48 13.44 -8.07 -14.66
CA ASP A 48 14.41 -7.49 -13.72
C ASP A 48 13.87 -6.22 -13.03
N LEU A 49 13.20 -5.34 -13.77
CA LEU A 49 12.59 -4.13 -13.22
C LEU A 49 11.41 -4.44 -12.28
N VAL A 50 10.56 -5.42 -12.63
CA VAL A 50 9.46 -5.85 -11.77
C VAL A 50 9.99 -6.52 -10.49
N GLU A 51 11.06 -7.31 -10.62
CA GLU A 51 11.69 -7.98 -9.50
C GLU A 51 12.40 -6.99 -8.56
N LEU A 52 13.06 -5.96 -9.10
CA LEU A 52 13.60 -4.87 -8.29
C LEU A 52 12.49 -4.14 -7.52
N GLU A 53 11.33 -3.91 -8.14
CA GLU A 53 10.17 -3.32 -7.45
C GLU A 53 9.68 -4.21 -6.31
N ARG A 54 9.55 -5.52 -6.56
CA ARG A 54 9.21 -6.52 -5.55
C ARG A 54 10.18 -6.49 -4.38
N HIS A 55 11.48 -6.38 -4.65
CA HIS A 55 12.50 -6.26 -3.61
C HIS A 55 12.30 -5.02 -2.73
N TYR A 56 12.05 -3.85 -3.31
CA TYR A 56 11.74 -2.66 -2.51
C TYR A 56 10.45 -2.82 -1.71
N ARG A 57 9.42 -3.46 -2.26
CA ARG A 57 8.18 -3.76 -1.51
C ARG A 57 8.45 -4.69 -0.33
N LEU A 58 9.35 -5.65 -0.46
CA LEU A 58 9.75 -6.52 0.64
C LEU A 58 10.44 -5.74 1.77
N ILE A 59 11.34 -4.80 1.43
CA ILE A 59 11.95 -3.89 2.41
C ILE A 59 10.87 -3.07 3.12
N ALA A 60 9.91 -2.51 2.37
CA ALA A 60 8.82 -1.74 2.93
C ALA A 60 7.92 -2.58 3.86
N LEU A 61 7.55 -3.80 3.46
CA LEU A 61 6.75 -4.70 4.29
C LEU A 61 7.47 -5.03 5.61
N ASN A 62 8.76 -5.36 5.55
CA ASN A 62 9.56 -5.65 6.75
C ASN A 62 9.62 -4.44 7.70
N GLY A 63 9.78 -3.23 7.15
CA GLY A 63 9.74 -1.99 7.93
C GLY A 63 8.38 -1.76 8.61
N GLU A 64 7.28 -2.05 7.91
CA GLU A 64 5.91 -1.96 8.46
C GLU A 64 5.66 -2.98 9.58
N LEU A 65 6.02 -4.24 9.37
CA LEU A 65 5.86 -5.30 10.37
C LEU A 65 6.69 -4.99 11.63
N TYR A 66 7.94 -4.54 11.44
CA TYR A 66 8.78 -4.13 12.56
C TYR A 66 8.16 -2.97 13.35
N TRP A 67 7.63 -1.97 12.66
CA TRP A 67 6.94 -0.84 13.29
C TRP A 67 5.73 -1.29 14.11
N GLN A 68 4.92 -2.22 13.59
CA GLN A 68 3.77 -2.76 14.29
C GLN A 68 4.17 -3.49 15.57
N VAL A 69 5.18 -4.37 15.51
CA VAL A 69 5.70 -5.09 16.68
C VAL A 69 6.22 -4.10 17.73
N ALA A 70 6.99 -3.09 17.31
CA ALA A 70 7.54 -2.09 18.21
C ALA A 70 6.45 -1.28 18.92
N ARG A 71 5.37 -0.91 18.20
CA ARG A 71 4.22 -0.18 18.73
C ARG A 71 3.43 -1.02 19.74
N SER A 72 3.21 -2.30 19.45
CA SER A 72 2.53 -3.22 20.39
C SER A 72 3.34 -3.41 21.67
N ALA A 73 4.66 -3.53 21.56
CA ALA A 73 5.54 -3.67 22.72
C ALA A 73 5.60 -2.40 23.60
N THR A 74 5.39 -1.20 23.04
CA THR A 74 5.28 0.04 23.84
C THR A 74 3.93 0.18 24.55
N ALA A 75 2.86 -0.40 23.99
CA ALA A 75 1.52 -0.33 24.59
C ALA A 75 1.33 -1.33 25.74
N ALA A 76 2.13 -2.39 25.79
CA ALA A 76 1.97 -3.52 26.72
C ALA A 76 2.70 -3.37 28.07
N ASP A 77 3.43 -2.28 28.33
CA ASP A 77 4.22 -2.11 29.57
C ASP A 77 3.64 -1.02 30.50
N PRO A 78 2.71 -1.37 31.41
CA PRO A 78 2.12 -0.43 32.36
C PRO A 78 2.90 -0.29 33.68
N ARG A 79 4.07 -0.92 33.86
CA ARG A 79 4.76 -0.94 35.16
C ARG A 79 5.88 0.10 35.25
N ALA A 80 5.81 0.94 36.28
CA ALA A 80 6.85 1.91 36.59
C ALA A 80 8.17 1.18 36.92
N PRO A 81 9.29 1.50 36.24
CA PRO A 81 10.56 0.87 36.52
C PRO A 81 11.19 1.35 37.84
N ASP A 82 11.83 0.43 38.55
CA ASP A 82 12.65 0.71 39.74
C ASP A 82 13.90 1.54 39.37
N ARG A 83 14.39 2.41 40.26
CA ARG A 83 15.42 3.43 39.97
C ARG A 83 16.74 2.88 39.43
N ARG A 84 17.17 1.68 39.87
CA ARG A 84 18.38 1.02 39.33
C ARG A 84 18.18 0.45 37.93
N SER A 85 16.93 0.14 37.56
CA SER A 85 16.58 -0.31 36.21
C SER A 85 16.60 0.85 35.19
N LEU A 86 16.37 2.09 35.62
CA LEU A 86 16.30 3.27 34.74
C LEU A 86 17.59 3.52 33.95
N TRP A 87 18.78 3.33 34.52
CA TRP A 87 20.04 3.57 33.81
C TRP A 87 20.35 2.50 32.75
N ARG A 88 20.10 1.22 33.05
CA ARG A 88 20.23 0.12 32.06
C ARG A 88 19.14 0.22 30.99
N GLN A 89 17.93 0.64 31.38
CA GLN A 89 16.84 0.94 30.46
C GLN A 89 17.16 2.12 29.56
N SER A 90 17.87 3.15 30.01
CA SER A 90 18.26 4.29 29.16
C SER A 90 19.16 3.86 27.99
N LYS A 91 20.22 3.07 28.23
CA LYS A 91 21.08 2.57 27.14
C LYS A 91 20.35 1.64 26.16
N SER A 92 19.46 0.80 26.70
CA SER A 92 18.62 -0.11 25.90
C SER A 92 17.57 0.67 25.09
N ALA A 93 16.95 1.69 25.68
CA ALA A 93 15.99 2.58 25.04
C ALA A 93 16.65 3.38 23.91
N ASP A 94 17.88 3.88 24.11
CA ASP A 94 18.65 4.56 23.07
C ASP A 94 18.98 3.64 21.90
N ALA A 95 19.38 2.39 22.16
CA ALA A 95 19.63 1.41 21.13
C ALA A 95 18.35 1.07 20.35
N ARG A 96 17.23 0.86 21.05
CA ARG A 96 15.91 0.62 20.46
C ARG A 96 15.43 1.80 19.63
N LEU A 97 15.60 3.03 20.11
CA LEU A 97 15.25 4.24 19.39
C LEU A 97 16.08 4.40 18.11
N ARG A 98 17.39 4.12 18.16
CA ARG A 98 18.24 4.11 16.97
C ARG A 98 17.78 3.05 15.97
N GLN A 99 17.41 1.86 16.43
CA GLN A 99 16.89 0.81 15.56
C GLN A 99 15.57 1.21 14.91
N LEU A 100 14.63 1.79 15.67
CA LEU A 100 13.36 2.30 15.15
C LEU A 100 13.56 3.38 14.10
N ARG A 101 14.48 4.32 14.32
CA ARG A 101 14.84 5.36 13.33
C ARG A 101 15.37 4.73 12.05
N ARG A 102 16.32 3.81 12.14
CA ARG A 102 16.86 3.10 10.96
C ARG A 102 15.79 2.38 10.16
N GLN A 103 14.82 1.74 10.83
CA GLN A 103 13.72 1.04 10.16
C GLN A 103 12.72 2.01 9.52
N ALA A 104 12.43 3.13 10.18
CA ALA A 104 11.60 4.19 9.59
C ALA A 104 12.27 4.81 8.36
N ASP A 105 13.58 5.07 8.42
CA ASP A 105 14.37 5.57 7.30
C ASP A 105 14.39 4.58 6.13
N ALA A 106 14.60 3.29 6.41
CA ALA A 106 14.56 2.23 5.41
C ALA A 106 13.19 2.10 4.74
N LEU A 107 12.09 2.17 5.52
CA LEU A 107 10.73 2.17 5.00
C LEU A 107 10.47 3.38 4.10
N HIS A 108 10.86 4.57 4.55
CA HIS A 108 10.70 5.80 3.77
C HIS A 108 11.50 5.72 2.46
N GLU A 109 12.75 5.27 2.53
CA GLU A 109 13.60 5.12 1.36
C GLU A 109 13.05 4.09 0.37
N ALA A 110 12.60 2.93 0.85
CA ALA A 110 11.98 1.91 0.01
C ALA A 110 10.75 2.46 -0.73
N ARG A 111 9.88 3.21 -0.04
CA ARG A 111 8.72 3.87 -0.67
C ARG A 111 9.13 4.89 -1.74
N ARG A 112 10.19 5.69 -1.49
CA ARG A 112 10.73 6.61 -2.50
C ARG A 112 11.25 5.86 -3.72
N LYS A 113 11.99 4.78 -3.52
CA LYS A 113 12.53 3.94 -4.60
C LYS A 113 11.44 3.30 -5.44
N ILE A 114 10.39 2.74 -4.81
CA ILE A 114 9.20 2.23 -5.49
C ILE A 114 8.58 3.30 -6.39
N LEU A 115 8.31 4.51 -5.85
CA LEU A 115 7.69 5.58 -6.62
C LEU A 115 8.54 6.03 -7.81
N ARG A 116 9.87 6.13 -7.64
CA ARG A 116 10.80 6.49 -8.73
C ARG A 116 10.83 5.42 -9.81
N LEU A 117 10.96 4.16 -9.43
CA LEU A 117 10.96 3.02 -10.35
C LEU A 117 9.66 2.94 -11.14
N ARG A 118 8.52 3.04 -10.47
CA ARG A 118 7.21 3.04 -11.13
C ARG A 118 7.05 4.21 -12.08
N ARG A 119 7.46 5.42 -11.69
CA ARG A 119 7.43 6.60 -12.58
C ARG A 119 8.29 6.39 -13.83
N PHE A 120 9.47 5.81 -13.69
CA PHE A 120 10.31 5.46 -14.82
C PHE A 120 9.61 4.45 -15.73
N VAL A 121 9.09 3.34 -15.19
CA VAL A 121 8.39 2.31 -15.98
C VAL A 121 7.16 2.86 -16.69
N LEU A 122 6.37 3.71 -16.02
CA LEU A 122 5.22 4.38 -16.61
C LEU A 122 5.59 5.31 -17.78
N SER A 123 6.82 5.82 -17.82
CA SER A 123 7.29 6.68 -18.92
C SER A 123 7.83 5.93 -20.14
N LEU A 124 7.86 4.60 -20.10
CA LEU A 124 8.36 3.76 -21.20
C LEU A 124 7.30 3.42 -22.25
N ASP A 125 6.03 3.75 -22.00
CA ASP A 125 4.88 3.44 -22.88
C ASP A 125 4.74 1.96 -23.30
N VAL A 126 5.33 1.03 -22.53
CA VAL A 126 5.29 -0.42 -22.82
C VAL A 126 3.88 -0.96 -22.62
N THR A 127 3.35 -1.62 -23.65
CA THR A 127 2.00 -2.22 -23.62
C THR A 127 2.01 -3.75 -23.48
N GLY A 128 3.08 -4.42 -23.90
CA GLY A 128 3.22 -5.87 -23.89
C GLY A 128 3.87 -6.46 -22.62
N GLY A 129 3.76 -7.79 -22.47
CA GLY A 129 4.47 -8.57 -21.46
C GLY A 129 4.18 -8.20 -20.00
N ALA A 130 5.03 -8.71 -19.10
CA ALA A 130 4.93 -8.48 -17.65
C ALA A 130 5.08 -6.99 -17.28
N LEU A 131 6.00 -6.28 -17.94
CA LEU A 131 6.23 -4.86 -17.67
C LEU A 131 5.05 -3.99 -18.10
N GLY A 132 4.41 -4.28 -19.25
CA GLY A 132 3.20 -3.57 -19.67
C GLY A 132 2.00 -3.88 -18.76
N ALA A 133 1.88 -5.11 -18.26
CA ALA A 133 0.89 -5.48 -17.24
C ALA A 133 1.11 -4.70 -15.93
N ALA A 134 2.35 -4.61 -15.46
CA ALA A 134 2.74 -3.83 -14.29
C ALA A 134 2.45 -2.33 -14.48
N SER A 135 2.90 -1.76 -15.60
CA SER A 135 2.69 -0.35 -15.98
C SER A 135 1.21 0.03 -15.93
N ARG A 136 0.33 -0.73 -16.62
CA ARG A 136 -1.13 -0.51 -16.56
C ARG A 136 -1.69 -0.58 -15.15
N GLY A 137 -1.17 -1.49 -14.33
CA GLY A 137 -1.60 -1.67 -12.96
C GLY A 137 -1.20 -0.51 -12.05
N TRP A 138 0.06 -0.09 -12.12
CA TRP A 138 0.62 1.01 -11.34
C TRP A 138 0.10 2.38 -11.75
N ALA A 139 -0.38 2.54 -12.98
CA ALA A 139 -1.07 3.75 -13.42
C ALA A 139 -2.39 3.97 -12.68
N ARG A 140 -2.96 2.93 -12.04
CA ARG A 140 -4.20 3.03 -11.27
C ARG A 140 -3.88 3.38 -9.82
N ALA A 141 -4.70 4.25 -9.23
CA ALA A 141 -4.68 4.48 -7.80
C ALA A 141 -4.93 3.16 -7.05
N SER A 142 -4.15 2.93 -5.99
CA SER A 142 -4.29 1.79 -5.10
C SER A 142 -5.34 2.01 -4.01
N ASP A 143 -5.91 3.21 -3.90
CA ASP A 143 -6.90 3.51 -2.88
C ASP A 143 -8.21 2.78 -3.14
N ARG A 144 -8.87 2.38 -2.06
CA ARG A 144 -10.20 1.78 -2.12
C ARG A 144 -11.14 2.76 -2.84
N PRO A 145 -11.81 2.37 -3.93
CA PRO A 145 -12.74 3.26 -4.63
C PRO A 145 -13.87 3.68 -3.70
N VAL A 146 -14.35 4.92 -3.85
CA VAL A 146 -15.47 5.46 -3.05
C VAL A 146 -16.75 4.65 -3.26
N SER A 147 -16.89 3.98 -4.41
CA SER A 147 -18.00 3.07 -4.70
C SER A 147 -18.04 1.83 -3.80
N VAL A 148 -16.93 1.46 -3.17
CA VAL A 148 -16.88 0.40 -2.15
C VAL A 148 -17.37 0.99 -0.83
N SER A 149 -18.70 1.05 -0.69
CA SER A 149 -19.39 1.73 0.41
C SER A 149 -19.29 0.99 1.74
N SER A 150 -19.04 -0.31 1.72
CA SER A 150 -19.14 -1.16 2.90
C SER A 150 -17.98 -2.14 2.97
N VAL A 151 -17.36 -2.17 4.15
CA VAL A 151 -16.20 -3.00 4.46
C VAL A 151 -16.41 -3.67 5.79
N TRP A 152 -16.11 -4.96 5.84
CA TRP A 152 -16.18 -5.79 7.03
C TRP A 152 -14.80 -6.37 7.34
N THR A 153 -14.57 -6.64 8.63
CA THR A 153 -13.29 -7.19 9.14
C THR A 153 -13.07 -8.65 8.76
N ASP A 154 -14.14 -9.38 8.42
CA ASP A 154 -14.10 -10.79 8.10
C ASP A 154 -15.41 -11.24 7.42
N ALA A 155 -15.39 -12.43 6.83
CA ALA A 155 -16.54 -13.04 6.17
C ALA A 155 -17.72 -13.30 7.13
N ALA A 156 -17.45 -13.59 8.41
CA ALA A 156 -18.51 -13.80 9.39
C ALA A 156 -19.29 -12.51 9.69
N ALA A 157 -18.61 -11.36 9.82
CA ALA A 157 -19.23 -10.05 9.96
C ALA A 157 -20.03 -9.67 8.72
N PHE A 158 -19.52 -9.98 7.53
CA PHE A 158 -20.23 -9.76 6.27
C PHE A 158 -21.54 -10.55 6.18
N VAL A 159 -21.54 -11.82 6.60
CA VAL A 159 -22.74 -12.68 6.64
C VAL A 159 -23.68 -12.29 7.79
N ARG A 160 -23.18 -11.93 8.97
CA ARG A 160 -24.03 -11.45 10.08
C ARG A 160 -24.82 -10.20 9.71
N HIS A 161 -24.25 -9.33 8.88
CA HIS A 161 -24.92 -8.11 8.43
C HIS A 161 -26.12 -8.40 7.50
N ASP A 162 -26.03 -9.42 6.64
CA ASP A 162 -27.18 -9.93 5.87
C ASP A 162 -27.09 -11.45 5.77
N PRO A 163 -27.86 -12.21 6.59
CA PRO A 163 -27.79 -13.67 6.64
C PRO A 163 -28.08 -14.37 5.31
N ARG A 164 -28.77 -13.70 4.37
CA ARG A 164 -29.03 -14.25 3.03
C ARG A 164 -27.74 -14.43 2.22
N ARG A 165 -26.64 -13.83 2.65
CA ARG A 165 -25.29 -14.03 2.07
C ARG A 165 -24.68 -15.37 2.48
N GLY A 166 -25.18 -16.02 3.52
CA GLY A 166 -24.62 -17.26 4.05
C GLY A 166 -24.89 -18.47 3.15
N LEU A 167 -24.00 -19.46 3.19
CA LEU A 167 -24.22 -20.76 2.59
C LEU A 167 -25.20 -21.56 3.45
N ALA A 168 -26.39 -21.86 2.91
CA ALA A 168 -27.40 -22.65 3.61
C ALA A 168 -26.84 -24.03 4.01
N GLY A 169 -27.02 -24.41 5.28
CA GLY A 169 -26.57 -25.70 5.81
C GLY A 169 -25.07 -25.83 6.07
N SER A 170 -24.28 -24.75 5.92
CA SER A 170 -22.85 -24.78 6.25
C SER A 170 -22.63 -24.85 7.77
N ALA A 171 -21.85 -25.83 8.22
CA ALA A 171 -21.34 -25.88 9.60
C ALA A 171 -20.22 -24.86 9.86
N VAL A 172 -19.65 -24.26 8.81
CA VAL A 172 -18.60 -23.24 8.92
C VAL A 172 -19.25 -21.86 9.08
N ALA A 173 -19.06 -21.26 10.26
CA ALA A 173 -19.51 -19.90 10.54
C ALA A 173 -18.88 -18.90 9.55
N GLY A 174 -19.70 -18.05 8.94
CA GLY A 174 -19.25 -17.05 7.97
C GLY A 174 -18.99 -17.57 6.55
N ALA A 175 -19.33 -18.84 6.25
CA ALA A 175 -19.30 -19.34 4.89
C ALA A 175 -20.26 -18.53 4.00
N VAL A 176 -19.70 -17.85 3.01
CA VAL A 176 -20.49 -17.05 2.05
C VAL A 176 -21.05 -17.98 0.97
N GLY A 177 -22.37 -17.96 0.78
CA GLY A 177 -23.11 -18.70 -0.25
C GLY A 177 -22.99 -18.04 -1.62
N ALA A 178 -21.76 -17.89 -2.11
CA ALA A 178 -21.47 -17.19 -3.35
C ALA A 178 -20.93 -18.09 -4.46
N VAL A 179 -21.22 -17.70 -5.70
CA VAL A 179 -20.55 -18.25 -6.88
C VAL A 179 -19.15 -17.62 -6.96
N PRO A 180 -18.06 -18.41 -6.88
CA PRO A 180 -16.71 -17.88 -7.02
C PRO A 180 -16.50 -17.38 -8.45
N LEU A 181 -16.02 -16.15 -8.59
CA LEU A 181 -15.75 -15.53 -9.90
C LEU A 181 -14.27 -15.42 -10.22
N GLY A 182 -13.40 -15.66 -9.25
CA GLY A 182 -11.97 -15.78 -9.45
C GLY A 182 -11.17 -15.46 -8.20
N PHE A 183 -9.93 -15.91 -8.21
CA PHE A 183 -8.92 -15.66 -7.18
C PHE A 183 -7.77 -14.83 -7.74
N ARG A 184 -6.83 -14.45 -6.88
CA ARG A 184 -5.59 -13.77 -7.24
C ARG A 184 -5.82 -12.36 -7.78
N TRP A 185 -6.91 -11.72 -7.38
CA TRP A 185 -7.08 -10.29 -7.60
C TRP A 185 -6.10 -9.53 -6.71
N ARG A 186 -5.60 -8.41 -7.22
CA ARG A 186 -4.51 -7.66 -6.61
C ARG A 186 -4.92 -6.24 -6.30
N ARG A 187 -4.39 -5.76 -5.17
CA ARG A 187 -4.38 -4.36 -4.77
C ARG A 187 -3.00 -4.08 -4.19
N ASP A 188 -2.35 -3.04 -4.69
CA ASP A 188 -1.07 -2.61 -4.16
C ASP A 188 -1.20 -2.31 -2.65
N GLY A 189 -0.23 -2.80 -1.88
CA GLY A 189 -0.24 -2.72 -0.41
C GLY A 189 -0.81 -3.96 0.29
N ASP A 190 -1.63 -4.75 -0.40
CA ASP A 190 -2.20 -6.01 0.13
C ASP A 190 -1.42 -7.25 -0.30
N ASP A 191 -0.81 -7.25 -1.49
CA ASP A 191 -0.05 -8.42 -1.96
C ASP A 191 1.15 -8.73 -1.03
N ASP A 192 1.52 -10.01 -0.95
CA ASP A 192 2.74 -10.46 -0.28
C ASP A 192 3.93 -10.36 -1.24
N PRO A 193 4.88 -9.41 -1.05
CA PRO A 193 6.06 -9.31 -1.88
C PRO A 193 7.06 -10.44 -1.66
N SER A 194 6.93 -11.27 -0.63
CA SER A 194 7.82 -12.42 -0.39
C SER A 194 7.57 -13.59 -1.34
N VAL A 195 6.35 -13.69 -1.88
CA VAL A 195 5.97 -14.70 -2.88
C VAL A 195 6.60 -14.32 -4.22
N GLN A 196 7.53 -15.15 -4.69
CA GLN A 196 8.28 -14.91 -5.94
C GLN A 196 7.43 -15.13 -7.20
N ASP A 197 6.41 -15.98 -7.13
CA ASP A 197 5.61 -16.30 -8.31
C ASP A 197 4.64 -15.15 -8.62
N VAL A 198 4.99 -14.39 -9.66
CA VAL A 198 4.26 -13.23 -10.18
C VAL A 198 2.81 -13.58 -10.53
N GLY A 199 2.53 -14.85 -10.81
CA GLY A 199 1.17 -15.33 -10.97
C GLY A 199 0.40 -15.34 -9.64
N PHE A 200 0.99 -15.83 -8.54
CA PHE A 200 0.28 -16.20 -7.30
C PHE A 200 0.07 -15.06 -6.30
N GLY A 201 0.53 -13.85 -6.61
CA GLY A 201 0.60 -12.76 -5.62
C GLY A 201 -0.71 -12.06 -5.21
N GLY A 202 -1.87 -12.42 -5.76
CA GLY A 202 -3.13 -11.75 -5.39
C GLY A 202 -3.79 -12.36 -4.16
N THR A 203 -3.99 -11.54 -3.14
CA THR A 203 -4.59 -11.94 -1.86
C THR A 203 -6.12 -11.86 -1.85
N TRP A 204 -6.73 -11.36 -2.93
CA TRP A 204 -8.17 -11.16 -3.01
C TRP A 204 -8.87 -12.25 -3.85
N ALA A 205 -9.93 -12.81 -3.29
CA ALA A 205 -10.93 -13.60 -3.99
C ALA A 205 -12.16 -12.72 -4.29
N VAL A 206 -12.85 -13.00 -5.40
CA VAL A 206 -14.09 -12.30 -5.77
C VAL A 206 -15.21 -13.32 -5.96
N GLY A 207 -16.38 -13.01 -5.40
CA GLY A 207 -17.56 -13.85 -5.52
C GLY A 207 -18.83 -13.05 -5.78
N TYR A 208 -19.85 -13.73 -6.26
CA TYR A 208 -21.18 -13.18 -6.45
C TYR A 208 -22.20 -13.92 -5.60
N VAL A 209 -22.85 -13.18 -4.69
CA VAL A 209 -23.93 -13.70 -3.85
C VAL A 209 -25.23 -13.60 -4.63
N GLN A 210 -25.75 -14.74 -5.08
CA GLN A 210 -26.94 -14.76 -5.93
C GLN A 210 -28.21 -14.28 -5.20
N ALA A 211 -28.35 -14.64 -3.91
CA ALA A 211 -29.52 -14.31 -3.11
C ALA A 211 -29.72 -12.80 -2.91
N THR A 212 -28.62 -12.05 -2.76
CA THR A 212 -28.63 -10.59 -2.56
C THR A 212 -28.22 -9.82 -3.83
N ARG A 213 -27.80 -10.53 -4.88
CA ARG A 213 -27.27 -9.96 -6.13
C ARG A 213 -26.08 -9.03 -5.89
N GLU A 214 -25.19 -9.43 -5.00
CA GLU A 214 -24.03 -8.64 -4.59
C GLU A 214 -22.74 -9.20 -5.17
N LEU A 215 -21.87 -8.31 -5.64
CA LEU A 215 -20.48 -8.63 -5.99
C LEU A 215 -19.60 -8.20 -4.82
N TYR A 216 -18.83 -9.13 -4.27
CA TYR A 216 -17.92 -8.85 -3.17
C TYR A 216 -16.50 -9.33 -3.47
N ALA A 217 -15.54 -8.77 -2.73
CA ALA A 217 -14.17 -9.24 -2.68
C ALA A 217 -13.78 -9.57 -1.25
N HIS A 218 -12.96 -10.60 -1.07
CA HIS A 218 -12.50 -11.08 0.23
C HIS A 218 -10.98 -11.22 0.20
N ARG A 219 -10.28 -10.52 1.10
CA ARG A 219 -8.84 -10.61 1.28
C ARG A 219 -8.50 -11.76 2.21
N THR A 220 -7.85 -12.78 1.67
CA THR A 220 -7.23 -13.87 2.41
C THR A 220 -5.72 -13.70 2.31
N SER A 221 -5.12 -13.08 3.33
CA SER A 221 -3.70 -12.72 3.36
C SER A 221 -3.09 -13.13 4.69
N PRO A 222 -1.94 -13.83 4.74
CA PRO A 222 -1.33 -14.21 6.01
C PRO A 222 -0.70 -13.02 6.76
N HIS A 223 -0.26 -11.98 6.04
CA HIS A 223 0.44 -10.79 6.59
C HIS A 223 -0.44 -9.55 6.75
N ARG A 224 -1.74 -9.64 6.45
CA ARG A 224 -2.71 -8.55 6.62
C ARG A 224 -3.97 -9.12 7.27
N SER A 225 -4.68 -8.30 8.04
CA SER A 225 -5.99 -8.69 8.57
C SER A 225 -6.93 -9.07 7.42
N GLU A 226 -7.83 -10.02 7.67
CA GLU A 226 -8.94 -10.32 6.78
C GLU A 226 -9.75 -9.04 6.50
N GLU A 227 -10.35 -8.95 5.31
CA GLU A 227 -11.21 -7.83 4.95
C GLU A 227 -12.17 -8.27 3.84
N VAL A 228 -13.43 -7.86 3.94
CA VAL A 228 -14.45 -8.12 2.92
C VAL A 228 -14.99 -6.80 2.41
N TRP A 229 -15.04 -6.64 1.10
CA TRP A 229 -15.53 -5.46 0.39
C TRP A 229 -16.80 -5.79 -0.37
N LEU A 230 -17.85 -4.98 -0.20
CA LEU A 230 -18.96 -4.97 -1.13
C LEU A 230 -18.58 -4.09 -2.32
N LEU A 231 -18.30 -4.70 -3.46
CA LEU A 231 -17.89 -3.98 -4.67
C LEU A 231 -19.09 -3.31 -5.35
N ALA A 232 -20.23 -3.99 -5.35
CA ALA A 232 -21.48 -3.49 -5.91
C ALA A 232 -22.68 -4.31 -5.40
N ALA A 233 -23.81 -3.64 -5.21
CA ALA A 233 -25.11 -4.25 -4.92
C ALA A 233 -26.02 -4.25 -6.16
N ASN A 234 -27.04 -5.10 -6.16
CA ASN A 234 -28.03 -5.21 -7.25
C ASN A 234 -27.42 -5.50 -8.64
N VAL A 235 -26.27 -6.17 -8.67
CA VAL A 235 -25.55 -6.50 -9.90
C VAL A 235 -26.38 -7.54 -10.69
N PRO A 236 -26.73 -7.27 -11.96
CA PRO A 236 -27.41 -8.27 -12.78
C PRO A 236 -26.50 -9.44 -13.11
N SER A 237 -27.06 -10.64 -13.19
CA SER A 237 -26.32 -11.87 -13.55
C SER A 237 -25.67 -11.79 -14.94
N ILE A 238 -26.21 -10.98 -15.86
CA ILE A 238 -25.60 -10.75 -17.18
C ILE A 238 -24.22 -10.08 -17.11
N TYR A 239 -23.86 -9.49 -15.97
CA TYR A 239 -22.54 -8.89 -15.76
C TYR A 239 -21.46 -9.93 -15.38
N ILE A 240 -21.84 -11.13 -14.97
CA ILE A 240 -20.91 -12.19 -14.54
C ILE A 240 -19.89 -12.60 -15.63
N PRO A 241 -20.28 -12.79 -16.91
CA PRO A 241 -19.33 -13.02 -17.99
C PRO A 241 -18.27 -11.92 -18.12
N ARG A 242 -18.63 -10.65 -17.88
CA ARG A 242 -17.69 -9.53 -17.92
C ARG A 242 -16.66 -9.61 -16.79
N VAL A 243 -17.08 -9.99 -15.58
CA VAL A 243 -16.16 -10.23 -14.46
C VAL A 243 -15.17 -11.35 -14.80
N ARG A 244 -15.64 -12.46 -15.38
CA ARG A 244 -14.78 -13.56 -15.84
C ARG A 244 -13.80 -13.13 -16.93
N GLN A 245 -14.21 -12.23 -17.83
CA GLN A 245 -13.30 -11.66 -18.81
C GLN A 245 -12.19 -10.82 -18.15
N LEU A 246 -12.55 -10.02 -17.14
CA LEU A 246 -11.60 -9.22 -16.38
C LEU A 246 -10.64 -10.09 -15.55
N HIS A 247 -11.09 -11.26 -15.09
CA HIS A 247 -10.28 -12.20 -14.30
C HIS A 247 -9.01 -12.66 -15.03
N ARG A 248 -8.99 -12.67 -16.37
CA ARG A 248 -7.76 -12.92 -17.16
C ARG A 248 -6.61 -11.96 -16.85
N ARG A 249 -6.93 -10.83 -16.21
CA ARG A 249 -5.99 -9.79 -15.78
C ARG A 249 -5.97 -9.62 -14.25
N ALA A 250 -6.43 -10.62 -13.49
CA ALA A 250 -6.42 -10.57 -12.03
C ALA A 250 -4.99 -10.43 -11.47
N ALA A 251 -3.99 -11.00 -12.13
CA ALA A 251 -2.58 -10.88 -11.74
C ALA A 251 -1.95 -9.50 -12.04
N GLU A 252 -2.62 -8.60 -12.78
CA GLU A 252 -2.14 -7.21 -12.94
C GLU A 252 -2.22 -6.47 -11.59
N PRO A 253 -1.25 -5.61 -11.22
CA PRO A 253 -1.39 -4.75 -10.05
C PRO A 253 -2.69 -3.92 -10.11
N ASN A 254 -3.34 -3.72 -8.96
CA ASN A 254 -4.60 -2.98 -8.83
C ASN A 254 -5.73 -3.49 -9.75
N SER A 255 -5.72 -4.77 -10.11
CA SER A 255 -6.81 -5.41 -10.87
C SER A 255 -8.14 -5.40 -10.12
N LEU A 256 -8.12 -5.47 -8.79
CA LEU A 256 -9.32 -5.35 -7.95
C LEU A 256 -9.96 -3.97 -8.09
N ILE A 257 -9.15 -2.91 -8.12
CA ILE A 257 -9.62 -1.53 -8.30
C ILE A 257 -10.30 -1.38 -9.66
N ARG A 258 -9.71 -1.97 -10.70
CA ARG A 258 -10.31 -2.02 -12.04
C ARG A 258 -11.67 -2.73 -12.02
N LEU A 259 -11.78 -3.86 -11.33
CA LEU A 259 -13.05 -4.59 -11.21
C LEU A 259 -14.11 -3.76 -10.50
N ALA A 260 -13.76 -3.15 -9.36
CA ALA A 260 -14.67 -2.31 -8.58
C ALA A 260 -15.23 -1.14 -9.41
N ARG A 261 -14.37 -0.46 -10.18
CA ARG A 261 -14.79 0.60 -11.10
C ARG A 261 -15.69 0.10 -12.24
N ALA A 262 -15.38 -1.07 -12.78
CA ALA A 262 -16.23 -1.65 -13.82
C ALA A 262 -17.62 -2.02 -13.28
N ALA A 263 -17.69 -2.53 -12.04
CA ALA A 263 -18.94 -2.85 -11.36
C ALA A 263 -19.77 -1.58 -11.07
N GLU A 264 -19.12 -0.49 -10.64
CA GLU A 264 -19.76 0.83 -10.45
C GLU A 264 -20.45 1.32 -11.74
N VAL A 265 -19.75 1.28 -12.87
CA VAL A 265 -20.31 1.69 -14.17
C VAL A 265 -21.48 0.78 -14.58
N ALA A 266 -21.37 -0.53 -14.33
CA ALA A 266 -22.43 -1.48 -14.66
C ALA A 266 -23.72 -1.20 -13.88
N VAL A 267 -23.62 -0.85 -12.59
CA VAL A 267 -24.78 -0.50 -11.76
C VAL A 267 -25.39 0.83 -12.20
N ALA A 268 -24.56 1.83 -12.50
CA ALA A 268 -25.04 3.15 -12.96
C ALA A 268 -25.78 3.08 -14.31
N GLY A 269 -25.31 2.24 -15.25
CA GLY A 269 -25.93 2.10 -16.57
C GLY A 269 -27.37 1.53 -16.55
N ILE A 270 -27.73 0.81 -15.49
CA ILE A 270 -29.08 0.23 -15.32
C ILE A 270 -30.09 1.31 -14.90
N GLY A 271 -29.66 2.31 -14.14
CA GLY A 271 -30.53 3.42 -13.72
C GLY A 271 -30.78 4.46 -14.82
N GLY A 272 -29.90 4.54 -15.83
CA GLY A 272 -29.93 5.58 -16.86
C GLY A 272 -30.82 5.31 -18.07
N THR A 273 -31.32 4.08 -18.25
CA THR A 273 -32.13 3.72 -19.44
C THR A 273 -33.64 3.76 -19.20
N GLY A 274 -34.10 4.09 -17.99
CA GLY A 274 -35.53 4.15 -17.63
C GLY A 274 -36.02 5.47 -17.03
N ALA A 275 -35.17 6.46 -16.80
CA ALA A 275 -35.55 7.74 -16.19
C ALA A 275 -35.62 8.87 -17.23
N GLY A 276 -36.58 8.77 -18.16
CA GLY A 276 -37.16 9.97 -18.74
C GLY A 276 -37.93 10.70 -17.64
N GLY A 277 -37.47 11.87 -17.25
CA GLY A 277 -38.20 12.80 -16.39
C GLY A 277 -38.07 12.55 -14.89
N TYR A 278 -37.04 13.11 -14.28
CA TYR A 278 -37.13 13.99 -13.11
C TYR A 278 -35.70 14.41 -12.77
N VAL A 279 -35.22 15.44 -13.50
CA VAL A 279 -34.10 16.24 -13.01
C VAL A 279 -34.64 16.96 -11.78
N ALA A 280 -34.36 16.43 -10.60
CA ALA A 280 -34.36 17.24 -9.40
C ALA A 280 -33.30 18.33 -9.63
N MET A 281 -33.77 19.53 -10.00
CA MET A 281 -32.97 20.74 -9.94
C MET A 281 -32.64 20.98 -8.46
N THR A 282 -31.57 20.35 -7.99
CA THR A 282 -30.85 20.82 -6.82
C THR A 282 -30.13 22.09 -7.28
N THR A 283 -30.77 23.22 -7.03
CA THR A 283 -30.22 24.58 -7.14
C THR A 283 -28.80 24.61 -6.60
N CYS A 284 -27.81 24.75 -7.50
CA CYS A 284 -26.47 25.18 -7.15
C CYS A 284 -26.54 26.64 -6.68
N ALA A 285 -26.70 26.85 -5.38
CA ALA A 285 -26.28 28.08 -4.75
C ALA A 285 -24.75 28.20 -4.94
N ARG A 286 -24.33 29.14 -5.79
CA ARG A 286 -22.92 29.54 -5.93
C ARG A 286 -22.40 29.99 -4.56
N PRO A 287 -21.34 29.39 -4.00
CA PRO A 287 -20.63 30.03 -2.91
C PRO A 287 -19.91 31.27 -3.48
N ARG A 288 -20.22 32.43 -2.91
CA ARG A 288 -19.52 33.69 -3.11
C ARG A 288 -18.06 33.46 -2.70
N LEU A 289 -17.13 33.64 -3.65
CA LEU A 289 -15.69 33.70 -3.37
C LEU A 289 -15.43 34.97 -2.55
N GLU A 290 -15.33 34.83 -1.23
CA GLU A 290 -14.73 35.86 -0.39
C GLU A 290 -13.20 35.70 -0.44
N THR A 291 -12.56 36.73 -0.98
CA THR A 291 -11.12 36.90 -1.07
C THR A 291 -10.52 37.07 0.33
N PRO A 292 -9.62 36.19 0.83
CA PRO A 292 -8.89 36.49 2.05
C PRO A 292 -7.76 37.49 1.73
N ALA A 293 -7.77 38.59 2.48
CA ALA A 293 -6.76 39.64 2.43
C ALA A 293 -5.36 39.08 2.77
N ARG A 294 -4.38 39.44 1.92
CA ARG A 294 -2.96 39.20 2.15
C ARG A 294 -2.47 40.02 3.33
N GLY A 295 -2.07 39.36 4.42
CA GLY A 295 -1.23 39.93 5.48
C GLY A 295 0.04 39.09 5.64
N PRO A 296 1.25 39.69 5.67
CA PRO A 296 2.48 38.94 5.86
C PRO A 296 2.68 38.54 7.33
N PRO A 297 3.24 37.35 7.63
CA PRO A 297 3.61 36.99 8.99
C PRO A 297 4.83 37.80 9.44
N ARG A 298 4.65 38.61 10.49
CA ARG A 298 5.72 39.26 11.25
C ARG A 298 6.36 38.23 12.20
N PHE A 299 7.55 37.74 11.89
CA PHE A 299 8.43 37.11 12.87
C PHE A 299 9.39 38.17 13.42
N SER A 300 9.15 38.60 14.66
CA SER A 300 10.04 39.51 15.37
C SER A 300 11.14 38.72 16.06
N ARG A 301 12.39 39.01 15.67
CA ARG A 301 13.62 38.69 16.40
C ARG A 301 13.70 39.52 17.68
N ALA A 302 14.17 38.92 18.77
CA ALA A 302 15.07 39.55 19.74
C ALA A 302 15.78 38.49 20.61
N PRO A 303 17.13 38.44 20.62
CA PRO A 303 17.98 37.95 21.71
C PRO A 303 18.51 39.17 22.52
N PRO A 304 19.55 39.11 23.42
CA PRO A 304 20.27 38.00 24.08
C PRO A 304 20.49 38.16 25.63
N ASN A 305 21.08 37.12 26.25
CA ASN A 305 22.04 37.12 27.41
C ASN A 305 21.57 37.48 28.85
N PRO A 306 22.37 37.22 29.92
CA PRO A 306 23.58 36.37 30.08
C PRO A 306 23.56 35.44 31.34
N ALA A 307 24.61 34.63 31.49
CA ALA A 307 24.92 33.80 32.66
C ALA A 307 25.29 34.61 33.93
N VAL A 308 24.94 34.09 35.13
CA VAL A 308 25.63 34.38 36.41
C VAL A 308 25.61 33.14 37.32
N PHE A 309 26.78 32.85 37.89
CA PHE A 309 27.08 31.84 38.91
C PHE A 309 26.54 32.21 40.30
N TYR A 310 26.21 31.21 41.14
CA TYR A 310 26.56 31.29 42.56
C TYR A 310 27.17 29.97 43.04
N SER A 311 28.37 30.14 43.58
CA SER A 311 29.13 29.26 44.45
C SER A 311 28.71 29.53 45.90
N THR A 312 28.59 28.48 46.71
CA THR A 312 28.80 28.55 48.16
C THR A 312 29.58 27.33 48.61
N SER A 313 30.82 27.59 49.03
CA SER A 313 31.69 26.71 49.79
C SER A 313 31.36 26.78 51.29
N VAL A 314 31.52 25.67 52.03
CA VAL A 314 32.15 25.68 53.37
C VAL A 314 32.97 24.40 53.56
N VAL A 315 34.19 24.61 54.04
CA VAL A 315 35.26 23.66 54.38
C VAL A 315 35.22 23.34 55.89
N GLY A 316 35.65 22.14 56.28
CA GLY A 316 36.14 21.81 57.64
C GLY A 316 36.17 20.30 57.91
N HIS A 317 37.25 19.59 57.57
CA HIS A 317 38.29 19.09 58.50
C HIS A 317 37.79 18.12 59.60
N HIS A 318 38.11 16.82 59.52
CA HIS A 318 39.26 16.20 60.22
C HIS A 318 39.39 14.69 59.96
N ARG A 319 40.65 14.25 59.86
CA ARG A 319 41.20 12.88 59.92
C ARG A 319 40.62 12.03 61.08
N THR A 320 40.50 10.71 60.85
CA THR A 320 41.20 9.69 61.66
C THR A 320 41.34 8.35 60.92
N THR A 321 42.53 7.78 61.08
CA THR A 321 43.04 6.47 60.64
C THR A 321 42.62 5.32 61.58
N ARG A 322 42.79 4.07 61.09
CA ARG A 322 42.81 2.75 61.79
C ARG A 322 41.43 2.18 62.15
N ASN A 323 41.11 0.89 61.97
CA ASN A 323 41.83 -0.34 61.59
C ASN A 323 40.92 -1.17 60.68
#